data_AF-A0A497LPC2-F1
#
_entry.id   AF-A0A497LPC2-F1
#
_cell.length_a   1.000
_cell.length_b   1.000
_cell.length_c   1.000
_cell.angle_alpha   90.00
_cell.angle_beta   90.00
_cell.angle_gamma   90.00
#
_symmetry.space_group_name_H-M   'P 1'
#
loop_
_entity.id
_entity.type
_entity.pdbx_description
1 polymer ?
#
loop_
_entity_poly.entity_id
_entity_poly.type
_entity_poly.pdbx_seq_one_letter_code
_entity_poly.pdbx_strand_id
1 'polypeptide(L)'
;MPRFNSTKPEDRLFMEEWRKPGGHPCIPYSEIWRAEQERKEEEYRRALDKLLRSKPLRTTHEPEVISRERVIKRDIPLTEKLENYWYWNKRKIAKIIVILLLFVGMGWFFYNSLQSAQVPSRLFNLPFFDINHLNCSDGTLYNHCSKEKPYYCLNGTLVKKASICGCPAGYKINGDDCEKIWRCSDGTIYGECSQNRPFYCLNGTLVERASLCGCPPNEIPKGDICISKFEVRPKNISLKYVLRGETGFIQFTVYGGVNDYLRELPRSITYYEGEPEPTTKDFVMKYLNDEIQTKYLKPLAEKIKKITSNKDDQARITISLVQHIPYDLEGYRTANLEGRYPYEVVYDNKGVCGEKSQLLAFLLRELGFGVVLFNFEIENHMAVGIKCPTKYSYKNTGYCFIETTEPTIITDYQEEYVGVGKLSSTPEIIYISEGASFDTVAEEYEDAQEWIKINEISKSSGGYLDEYHYNRWLYLVNKYGIEIDEE
;
A
#
# COMPACT_ATOMS: atom_id res chain seq x y z
N MET A 1 42.26 -21.82 5.48
CA MET A 1 41.63 -22.75 6.43
C MET A 1 41.32 -24.06 5.72
N PRO A 2 41.43 -25.21 6.40
CA PRO A 2 41.10 -26.51 5.82
C PRO A 2 39.66 -26.51 5.30
N ARG A 3 39.41 -27.22 4.21
CA ARG A 3 38.05 -27.43 3.73
C ARG A 3 37.47 -28.65 4.45
N PHE A 4 36.51 -28.43 5.35
CA PHE A 4 35.91 -29.49 6.16
C PHE A 4 35.27 -30.63 5.34
N ASN A 5 34.85 -30.35 4.10
CA ASN A 5 34.27 -31.32 3.16
C ASN A 5 35.23 -31.68 1.99
N SER A 6 36.50 -31.31 2.06
CA SER A 6 37.46 -31.63 1.00
C SER A 6 37.96 -33.06 1.10
N THR A 7 38.00 -33.75 -0.03
CA THR A 7 38.54 -35.09 -0.17
C THR A 7 40.04 -35.09 -0.52
N LYS A 8 40.68 -33.90 -0.55
CA LYS A 8 42.10 -33.80 -0.85
C LYS A 8 42.94 -34.42 0.27
N PRO A 9 44.01 -35.18 -0.06
CA PRO A 9 44.84 -35.86 0.94
C PRO A 9 45.41 -34.92 2.01
N GLU A 10 45.79 -33.70 1.60
CA GLU A 10 46.38 -32.68 2.46
C GLU A 10 45.38 -32.14 3.49
N ASP A 11 44.11 -31.94 3.09
CA ASP A 11 43.03 -31.54 3.99
C ASP A 11 42.64 -32.68 4.94
N ARG A 12 42.78 -33.94 4.51
CA ARG A 12 42.47 -35.13 5.32
C ARG A 12 43.49 -35.36 6.44
N LEU A 13 44.77 -35.20 6.14
CA LEU A 13 45.87 -35.21 7.13
C LEU A 13 45.68 -34.12 8.19
N PHE A 14 45.31 -32.92 7.76
CA PHE A 14 44.99 -31.82 8.67
C PHE A 14 43.81 -32.18 9.60
N MET A 15 42.76 -32.80 9.07
CA MET A 15 41.57 -33.19 9.84
C MET A 15 41.82 -34.36 10.80
N GLU A 16 42.75 -35.26 10.48
CA GLU A 16 43.21 -36.32 11.39
C GLU A 16 44.05 -35.76 12.54
N GLU A 17 44.86 -34.74 12.29
CA GLU A 17 45.60 -33.98 13.32
C GLU A 17 44.64 -33.21 14.25
N TRP A 18 43.59 -32.60 13.69
CA TRP A 18 42.56 -31.81 14.40
C TRP A 18 41.68 -32.63 15.36
N ARG A 19 41.56 -33.95 15.14
CA ARG A 19 40.73 -34.86 15.96
C ARG A 19 41.48 -35.45 17.17
N LYS A 20 42.76 -35.14 17.35
CA LYS A 20 43.56 -35.63 18.48
C LYS A 20 43.15 -34.90 19.78
N PRO A 21 43.02 -35.60 20.92
CA PRO A 21 42.73 -34.96 22.21
C PRO A 21 43.87 -34.01 22.62
N GLY A 22 43.58 -32.71 22.75
CA GLY A 22 44.53 -31.68 23.20
C GLY A 22 45.00 -30.65 22.16
N GLY A 23 44.48 -30.68 20.92
CA GLY A 23 44.92 -29.78 19.84
C GLY A 23 44.14 -28.47 19.69
N HIS A 24 44.64 -27.40 20.34
CA HIS A 24 44.46 -25.96 20.05
C HIS A 24 43.06 -25.28 20.13
N PRO A 25 43.03 -23.95 20.41
CA PRO A 25 41.81 -23.22 20.73
C PRO A 25 40.85 -23.10 19.55
N CYS A 26 39.56 -23.26 19.83
CA CYS A 26 38.47 -23.00 18.89
C CYS A 26 38.58 -21.57 18.35
N ILE A 27 38.85 -21.43 17.06
CA ILE A 27 38.71 -20.15 16.36
C ILE A 27 37.21 -19.78 16.41
N PRO A 28 36.84 -18.55 16.83
CA PRO A 28 35.44 -18.15 16.90
C PRO A 28 34.71 -18.39 15.57
N TYR A 29 33.50 -18.92 15.64
CA TYR A 29 32.68 -19.22 14.46
C TYR A 29 32.52 -18.02 13.51
N SER A 30 32.50 -16.80 14.05
CA SER A 30 32.45 -15.55 13.29
C SER A 30 33.64 -15.35 12.36
N GLU A 31 34.84 -15.82 12.73
CA GLU A 31 36.04 -15.74 11.88
C GLU A 31 36.02 -16.81 10.78
N ILE A 32 35.51 -18.01 11.09
CA ILE A 32 35.32 -19.08 10.11
C ILE A 32 34.27 -18.67 9.08
N TRP A 33 33.15 -18.12 9.53
CA TRP A 33 32.06 -17.65 8.66
C TRP A 33 32.54 -16.52 7.74
N ARG A 34 33.27 -15.54 8.29
CA ARG A 34 33.83 -14.43 7.50
C ARG A 34 34.80 -14.93 6.42
N ALA A 35 35.67 -15.88 6.77
CA ALA A 35 36.59 -16.50 5.81
C ALA A 35 35.86 -17.31 4.71
N GLU A 36 34.73 -17.94 5.03
CA GLU A 36 33.90 -18.65 4.05
C GLU A 36 33.19 -17.68 3.10
N GLN A 37 32.70 -16.54 3.59
CA GLN A 37 32.08 -15.49 2.75
C GLN A 37 33.09 -14.85 1.80
N GLU A 38 34.27 -14.46 2.29
CA GLU A 38 35.35 -13.90 1.46
C GLU A 38 35.77 -14.87 0.35
N ARG A 39 35.77 -16.18 0.64
CA ARG A 39 36.06 -17.22 -0.35
C ARG A 39 34.99 -17.36 -1.42
N LYS A 40 33.70 -17.33 -1.04
CA LYS A 40 32.59 -17.40 -2.00
C LYS A 40 32.61 -16.18 -2.93
N GLU A 41 32.91 -15.01 -2.37
CA GLU A 41 33.05 -13.78 -3.14
C GLU A 41 34.22 -13.85 -4.13
N GLU A 42 35.36 -14.42 -3.74
CA GLU A 42 36.48 -14.61 -4.66
C GLU A 42 36.19 -15.67 -5.75
N GLU A 43 35.46 -16.73 -5.42
CA GLU A 43 35.04 -17.76 -6.38
C GLU A 43 34.04 -17.19 -7.41
N TYR A 44 33.10 -16.37 -6.95
CA TYR A 44 32.20 -15.61 -7.81
C TYR A 44 32.98 -14.64 -8.71
N ARG A 45 33.94 -13.89 -8.16
CA ARG A 45 34.78 -12.97 -8.92
C ARG A 45 35.59 -13.69 -10.01
N ARG A 46 36.12 -14.88 -9.72
CA ARG A 46 36.83 -15.72 -10.71
C ARG A 46 35.90 -16.26 -11.80
N ALA A 47 34.68 -16.68 -11.44
CA ALA A 47 33.67 -17.12 -12.41
C ALA A 47 33.25 -15.98 -13.34
N LEU A 48 33.05 -14.78 -12.78
CA LEU A 48 32.72 -13.58 -13.53
C LEU A 48 33.87 -13.16 -14.48
N ASP A 49 35.12 -13.18 -14.01
CA ASP A 49 36.28 -12.87 -14.85
C ASP A 49 36.45 -13.91 -15.98
N LYS A 50 36.14 -15.19 -15.73
CA LYS A 50 36.12 -16.23 -16.76
C LYS A 50 35.02 -16.01 -17.82
N LEU A 51 33.84 -15.53 -17.40
CA LEU A 51 32.76 -15.14 -18.32
C LEU A 51 33.17 -13.94 -19.17
N LEU A 52 33.73 -12.90 -18.55
CA LEU A 52 34.17 -11.69 -19.26
C LEU A 52 35.31 -11.96 -20.24
N ARG A 53 36.16 -12.95 -19.97
CA ARG A 53 37.25 -13.38 -20.86
C ARG A 53 36.81 -14.42 -21.91
N SER A 54 35.61 -14.97 -21.82
CA SER A 54 35.10 -15.91 -22.82
C SER A 54 34.64 -15.16 -24.08
N LYS A 55 35.18 -15.53 -25.26
CA LYS A 55 34.75 -14.93 -26.53
C LYS A 55 33.30 -15.33 -26.82
N PRO A 56 32.47 -14.42 -27.37
CA PRO A 56 31.07 -14.74 -27.68
C PRO A 56 31.00 -15.88 -28.69
N LEU A 57 30.25 -16.92 -28.34
CA LEU A 57 29.95 -18.05 -29.21
C LEU A 57 29.13 -17.57 -30.41
N ARG A 58 29.64 -17.78 -31.64
CA ARG A 58 28.87 -17.62 -32.87
C ARG A 58 27.80 -18.72 -32.91
N THR A 59 26.55 -18.36 -32.69
CA THR A 59 25.42 -19.26 -32.93
C THR A 59 24.98 -19.14 -34.38
N THR A 60 25.23 -20.18 -35.16
CA THR A 60 24.62 -20.39 -36.49
C THR A 60 23.25 -21.02 -36.28
N HIS A 61 22.23 -20.20 -36.09
CA HIS A 61 20.86 -20.52 -36.47
C HIS A 61 20.07 -19.21 -36.58
N GLU A 62 19.61 -18.96 -37.79
CA GLU A 62 18.76 -17.85 -38.19
C GLU A 62 17.30 -18.24 -37.90
N PRO A 63 16.56 -17.47 -37.06
CA PRO A 63 15.12 -17.54 -37.01
C PRO A 63 14.49 -16.32 -37.69
N GLU A 64 13.42 -16.59 -38.42
CA GLU A 64 12.58 -15.66 -39.17
C GLU A 64 12.21 -14.38 -38.41
N VAL A 65 12.30 -13.28 -39.16
CA VAL A 65 11.94 -11.92 -38.76
C VAL A 65 10.42 -11.80 -38.64
N ILE A 66 9.91 -11.70 -37.41
CA ILE A 66 8.63 -11.04 -37.12
C ILE A 66 8.94 -9.75 -36.35
N SER A 67 8.73 -8.63 -37.03
CA SER A 67 9.00 -7.28 -36.57
C SER A 67 8.10 -6.86 -35.42
N ARG A 68 8.67 -6.74 -34.21
CA ARG A 68 8.25 -5.74 -33.22
C ARG A 68 9.50 -5.21 -32.50
N GLU A 69 9.94 -4.01 -32.88
CA GLU A 69 10.97 -3.25 -32.18
C GLU A 69 10.59 -3.09 -30.70
N ARG A 70 11.32 -3.79 -29.82
CA ARG A 70 11.46 -3.40 -28.42
C ARG A 70 12.87 -2.86 -28.25
N VAL A 71 12.95 -1.53 -28.27
CA VAL A 71 14.15 -0.77 -27.91
C VAL A 71 14.48 -1.07 -26.45
N ILE A 72 15.51 -1.87 -26.21
CA ILE A 72 16.14 -2.02 -24.90
C ILE A 72 16.88 -0.70 -24.64
N LYS A 73 16.28 0.19 -23.85
CA LYS A 73 16.98 1.37 -23.32
C LYS A 73 18.00 0.89 -22.30
N ARG A 74 19.28 1.05 -22.61
CA ARG A 74 20.34 1.10 -21.61
C ARG A 74 20.12 2.35 -20.77
N ASP A 75 20.17 2.21 -19.46
CA ASP A 75 20.05 3.32 -18.52
C ASP A 75 21.15 4.36 -18.77
N ILE A 76 20.70 5.61 -18.96
CA ILE A 76 21.55 6.78 -19.18
C ILE A 76 21.98 7.31 -17.81
N PRO A 77 23.27 7.66 -17.59
CA PRO A 77 23.74 8.16 -16.31
C PRO A 77 22.98 9.42 -15.85
N LEU A 78 22.78 9.53 -14.53
CA LEU A 78 21.97 10.55 -13.84
C LEU A 78 22.35 12.01 -14.18
N THR A 79 23.51 12.24 -14.79
CA THR A 79 24.05 13.57 -15.13
C THR A 79 23.39 14.21 -16.34
N GLU A 80 22.82 13.45 -17.29
CA GLU A 80 22.19 14.00 -18.51
C GLU A 80 20.70 14.35 -18.34
N LYS A 81 20.06 13.85 -17.25
CA LYS A 81 18.67 14.17 -16.87
C LYS A 81 18.51 15.61 -16.35
N LEU A 82 19.56 16.16 -15.74
CA LEU A 82 19.53 17.51 -15.15
C LEU A 82 19.66 18.63 -16.20
N GLU A 83 20.38 18.41 -17.29
CA GLU A 83 20.50 19.41 -18.38
C GLU A 83 19.20 19.56 -19.18
N ASN A 84 18.49 18.45 -19.43
CA ASN A 84 17.22 18.47 -20.16
C ASN A 84 16.08 19.15 -19.38
N TYR A 85 16.10 19.07 -18.04
CA TYR A 85 15.14 19.76 -17.19
C TYR A 85 15.30 21.30 -17.27
N TRP A 86 16.54 21.78 -17.29
CA TRP A 86 16.85 23.20 -17.46
C TRP A 86 16.55 23.73 -18.87
N TYR A 87 16.75 22.91 -19.90
CA TYR A 87 16.48 23.28 -21.30
C TYR A 87 14.98 23.45 -21.59
N TRP A 88 14.12 22.55 -21.07
CA TRP A 88 12.67 22.64 -21.28
C TRP A 88 12.01 23.76 -20.46
N ASN A 89 12.50 24.04 -19.24
CA ASN A 89 11.98 25.16 -18.45
C ASN A 89 12.37 26.53 -19.03
N LYS A 90 13.57 26.70 -19.61
CA LYS A 90 13.92 27.93 -20.33
C LYS A 90 13.00 28.20 -21.53
N ARG A 91 12.62 27.17 -22.28
CA ARG A 91 11.68 27.31 -23.42
C ARG A 91 10.24 27.63 -22.98
N LYS A 92 9.77 27.11 -21.85
CA LYS A 92 8.46 27.47 -21.28
C LYS A 92 8.44 28.91 -20.75
N ILE A 93 9.48 29.31 -20.02
CA ILE A 93 9.59 30.67 -19.48
C ILE A 93 9.74 31.70 -20.61
N ALA A 94 10.52 31.41 -21.65
CA ALA A 94 10.65 32.28 -22.83
C ALA A 94 9.31 32.47 -23.57
N LYS A 95 8.49 31.41 -23.69
CA LYS A 95 7.15 31.52 -24.31
C LYS A 95 6.19 32.36 -23.47
N ILE A 96 6.25 32.25 -22.14
CA ILE A 96 5.41 33.05 -21.23
C ILE A 96 5.83 34.53 -21.29
N ILE A 97 7.13 34.83 -21.36
CA ILE A 97 7.63 36.21 -21.49
C ILE A 97 7.22 36.82 -22.83
N VAL A 98 7.30 36.07 -23.94
CA VAL A 98 6.85 36.55 -25.26
C VAL A 98 5.34 36.82 -25.27
N ILE A 99 4.53 35.96 -24.64
CA ILE A 99 3.08 36.17 -24.53
C ILE A 99 2.78 37.41 -23.67
N LEU A 100 3.45 37.59 -22.54
CA LEU A 100 3.29 38.78 -21.70
C LEU A 100 3.72 40.06 -22.42
N LEU A 101 4.80 40.04 -23.20
CA LEU A 101 5.22 41.19 -24.02
C LEU A 101 4.23 41.50 -25.15
N LEU A 102 3.56 40.49 -25.72
CA LEU A 102 2.49 40.69 -26.71
C LEU A 102 1.23 41.31 -26.06
N PHE A 103 0.88 40.92 -24.83
CA PHE A 103 -0.25 41.53 -24.10
C PHE A 103 0.04 42.98 -23.66
N VAL A 104 1.27 43.28 -23.24
CA VAL A 104 1.69 44.66 -22.91
C VAL A 104 1.76 45.53 -24.18
N GLY A 105 2.22 44.97 -25.31
CA GLY A 105 2.23 45.65 -26.61
C GLY A 105 0.83 45.96 -27.14
N MET A 106 -0.13 45.04 -27.02
CA MET A 106 -1.53 45.29 -27.40
C MET A 106 -2.19 46.33 -26.49
N GLY A 107 -1.89 46.32 -25.18
CA GLY A 107 -2.38 47.35 -24.25
C GLY A 107 -1.85 48.75 -24.60
N TRP A 108 -0.59 48.87 -25.00
CA TRP A 108 0.02 50.14 -25.42
C TRP A 108 -0.51 50.62 -26.79
N PHE A 109 -0.85 49.72 -27.70
CA PHE A 109 -1.47 50.05 -28.99
C PHE A 109 -2.91 50.57 -28.81
N PHE A 110 -3.70 49.93 -27.93
CA PHE A 110 -5.06 50.41 -27.62
C PHE A 110 -5.07 51.72 -26.80
N TYR A 111 -4.06 51.95 -25.96
CA TYR A 111 -3.93 53.20 -25.19
C TYR A 111 -3.55 54.40 -26.06
N ASN A 112 -2.70 54.22 -27.08
CA ASN A 112 -2.29 55.31 -27.99
C ASN A 112 -3.25 55.53 -29.17
N SER A 113 -4.09 54.55 -29.55
CA SER A 113 -5.10 54.73 -30.60
C SER A 113 -6.32 55.54 -30.15
N LEU A 114 -6.45 55.87 -28.87
CA LEU A 114 -7.56 56.66 -28.32
C LEU A 114 -7.28 58.17 -28.18
N GLN A 115 -6.09 58.66 -28.58
CA GLN A 115 -5.73 60.10 -28.47
C GLN A 115 -5.36 60.80 -29.79
N SER A 116 -5.87 60.33 -30.93
CA SER A 116 -5.74 61.07 -32.20
C SER A 116 -7.08 61.27 -32.91
N ALA A 117 -7.88 62.20 -32.39
CA ALA A 117 -8.89 62.90 -33.18
C ALA A 117 -9.18 64.27 -32.54
N GLN A 118 -8.32 65.24 -32.80
CA GLN A 118 -8.68 66.66 -32.72
C GLN A 118 -9.54 66.99 -33.96
N VAL A 119 -10.77 67.46 -33.74
CA VAL A 119 -11.60 68.09 -34.77
C VAL A 119 -11.81 69.57 -34.39
N PRO A 120 -11.70 70.54 -35.32
CA PRO A 120 -11.71 71.95 -35.01
C PRO A 120 -13.12 72.48 -34.76
N SER A 121 -13.20 73.49 -33.90
CA SER A 121 -14.39 74.30 -33.63
C SER A 121 -14.61 75.34 -34.73
N ARG A 122 -15.79 75.32 -35.39
CA ARG A 122 -16.54 76.52 -35.79
C ARG A 122 -17.94 76.20 -36.36
N LEU A 123 -18.93 76.75 -35.65
CA LEU A 123 -20.17 77.41 -36.11
C LEU A 123 -20.94 76.81 -37.30
N PHE A 124 -22.16 76.34 -37.05
CA PHE A 124 -23.36 76.72 -37.82
C PHE A 124 -24.64 76.53 -36.97
N ASN A 125 -25.41 77.62 -36.84
CA ASN A 125 -26.78 77.65 -36.31
C ASN A 125 -27.73 76.88 -37.22
N LEU A 126 -28.52 75.96 -36.67
CA LEU A 126 -29.83 75.54 -37.22
C LEU A 126 -30.74 75.00 -36.09
N PRO A 127 -32.06 75.09 -36.23
CA PRO A 127 -32.99 75.25 -35.12
C PRO A 127 -33.27 73.94 -34.39
N PHE A 128 -33.64 74.09 -33.12
CA PHE A 128 -34.27 73.10 -32.24
C PHE A 128 -35.11 72.07 -33.00
N PHE A 129 -34.69 70.81 -32.94
CA PHE A 129 -35.58 69.65 -33.12
C PHE A 129 -35.60 68.86 -31.81
N ASP A 130 -36.80 68.70 -31.28
CA ASP A 130 -37.13 68.12 -29.98
C ASP A 130 -36.80 66.62 -29.94
N ILE A 131 -35.76 66.21 -29.19
CA ILE A 131 -35.28 64.82 -29.09
C ILE A 131 -36.07 64.02 -28.04
N ASN A 132 -37.09 64.60 -27.42
CA ASN A 132 -37.94 63.89 -26.45
C ASN A 132 -38.80 62.77 -27.08
N HIS A 133 -38.72 62.56 -28.40
CA HIS A 133 -39.56 61.60 -29.12
C HIS A 133 -38.89 60.28 -29.58
N LEU A 134 -37.60 60.02 -29.27
CA LEU A 134 -36.93 58.76 -29.65
C LEU A 134 -36.60 57.80 -28.50
N ASN A 135 -36.82 58.23 -27.25
CA ASN A 135 -36.74 57.33 -26.11
C ASN A 135 -37.93 56.37 -26.12
N CYS A 136 -37.70 55.16 -25.65
CA CYS A 136 -38.75 54.16 -25.58
C CYS A 136 -39.72 54.43 -24.43
N SER A 137 -40.90 53.82 -24.50
CA SER A 137 -41.99 54.00 -23.54
C SER A 137 -41.64 53.71 -22.08
N ASP A 138 -40.56 52.96 -21.83
CA ASP A 138 -40.03 52.63 -20.51
C ASP A 138 -38.94 53.61 -20.01
N GLY A 139 -38.68 54.69 -20.75
CA GLY A 139 -37.64 55.67 -20.46
C GLY A 139 -36.24 55.25 -20.92
N THR A 140 -36.09 54.14 -21.64
CA THR A 140 -34.80 53.71 -22.19
C THR A 140 -34.35 54.65 -23.31
N LEU A 141 -33.08 55.08 -23.25
CA LEU A 141 -32.46 55.94 -24.27
C LEU A 141 -32.35 55.21 -25.61
N TYR A 142 -32.50 55.96 -26.71
CA TYR A 142 -32.26 55.42 -28.05
C TYR A 142 -30.88 54.72 -28.15
N ASN A 143 -30.86 53.54 -28.77
CA ASN A 143 -29.71 52.65 -28.88
C ASN A 143 -29.16 52.08 -27.55
N HIS A 144 -29.96 52.09 -26.48
CA HIS A 144 -29.58 51.51 -25.18
C HIS A 144 -30.48 50.32 -24.82
N CYS A 145 -29.99 49.48 -23.90
CA CYS A 145 -30.73 48.36 -23.34
C CYS A 145 -31.68 48.80 -22.24
N SER A 146 -32.89 48.25 -22.26
CA SER A 146 -33.86 48.42 -21.19
C SER A 146 -33.40 47.72 -19.91
N LYS A 147 -33.90 48.20 -18.76
CA LYS A 147 -33.81 47.48 -17.49
C LYS A 147 -34.59 46.15 -17.54
N GLU A 148 -35.65 46.10 -18.34
CA GLU A 148 -36.40 44.87 -18.62
C GLU A 148 -35.74 44.13 -19.79
N LYS A 149 -34.94 43.13 -19.47
CA LYS A 149 -34.31 42.28 -20.49
C LYS A 149 -35.37 41.40 -21.19
N PRO A 150 -35.28 41.14 -22.50
CA PRO A 150 -34.15 41.43 -23.40
C PRO A 150 -34.33 42.67 -24.29
N TYR A 151 -35.08 43.69 -23.86
CA TYR A 151 -35.49 44.76 -24.76
C TYR A 151 -34.38 45.79 -25.02
N TYR A 152 -34.29 46.23 -26.27
CA TYR A 152 -33.39 47.27 -26.77
C TYR A 152 -34.20 48.38 -27.43
N CYS A 153 -33.86 49.63 -27.17
CA CYS A 153 -34.60 50.76 -27.71
C CYS A 153 -34.13 51.12 -29.12
N LEU A 154 -34.97 50.83 -30.12
CA LEU A 154 -34.70 51.16 -31.52
C LEU A 154 -35.84 52.02 -32.06
N ASN A 155 -35.51 53.27 -32.40
CA ASN A 155 -36.44 54.23 -33.02
C ASN A 155 -37.74 54.42 -32.21
N GLY A 156 -37.62 54.64 -30.89
CA GLY A 156 -38.75 54.85 -29.98
C GLY A 156 -39.55 53.58 -29.61
N THR A 157 -39.18 52.40 -30.14
CA THR A 157 -39.85 51.13 -29.83
C THR A 157 -38.90 50.14 -29.15
N LEU A 158 -39.40 49.46 -28.13
CA LEU A 158 -38.69 48.34 -27.50
C LEU A 158 -38.78 47.11 -28.40
N VAL A 159 -37.64 46.66 -28.90
CA VAL A 159 -37.52 45.42 -29.65
C VAL A 159 -36.70 44.42 -28.84
N LYS A 160 -37.06 43.14 -28.87
CA LYS A 160 -36.25 42.11 -28.23
C LYS A 160 -34.91 42.04 -28.98
N LYS A 161 -33.79 42.21 -28.25
CA LYS A 161 -32.42 42.00 -28.73
C LYS A 161 -31.58 41.39 -27.62
N ALA A 162 -31.90 40.15 -27.26
CA ALA A 162 -31.16 39.38 -26.27
C ALA A 162 -29.68 39.24 -26.61
N SER A 163 -29.32 39.25 -27.90
CA SER A 163 -27.92 39.23 -28.36
C SER A 163 -27.09 40.44 -27.90
N ILE A 164 -27.74 41.60 -27.67
CA ILE A 164 -27.10 42.85 -27.22
C ILE A 164 -27.31 43.07 -25.72
N CYS A 165 -28.54 42.86 -25.24
CA CYS A 165 -28.94 43.22 -23.87
C CYS A 165 -28.88 42.05 -22.87
N GLY A 166 -28.64 40.84 -23.37
CA GLY A 166 -28.70 39.62 -22.59
C GLY A 166 -30.12 39.27 -22.13
N CYS A 167 -30.21 38.23 -21.30
CA CYS A 167 -31.47 37.72 -20.77
C CYS A 167 -31.62 37.94 -19.26
N PRO A 168 -32.86 37.95 -18.73
CA PRO A 168 -33.11 37.93 -17.29
C PRO A 168 -32.61 36.63 -16.65
N ALA A 169 -32.45 36.63 -15.32
CA ALA A 169 -31.96 35.46 -14.59
C ALA A 169 -32.85 34.22 -14.83
N GLY A 170 -32.23 33.06 -15.09
CA GLY A 170 -32.94 31.83 -15.42
C GLY A 170 -33.32 31.67 -16.89
N TYR A 171 -32.85 32.57 -17.76
CA TYR A 171 -33.04 32.48 -19.22
C TYR A 171 -31.69 32.56 -19.95
N LYS A 172 -31.59 31.87 -21.09
CA LYS A 172 -30.44 31.94 -22.01
C LYS A 172 -30.82 32.66 -23.31
N ILE A 173 -29.84 33.25 -23.97
CA ILE A 173 -30.02 33.90 -25.27
C ILE A 173 -30.35 32.83 -26.32
N ASN A 174 -31.43 33.04 -27.08
CA ASN A 174 -31.78 32.27 -28.26
C ASN A 174 -32.12 33.25 -29.40
N GLY A 175 -31.12 33.55 -30.24
CA GLY A 175 -31.21 34.65 -31.20
C GLY A 175 -31.35 35.99 -30.49
N ASP A 176 -32.44 36.71 -30.78
CA ASP A 176 -32.77 37.98 -30.13
C ASP A 176 -33.82 37.86 -29.02
N ASP A 177 -34.23 36.63 -28.67
CA ASP A 177 -35.18 36.33 -27.58
C ASP A 177 -34.50 35.52 -26.45
N CYS A 178 -35.26 35.30 -25.36
CA CYS A 178 -34.84 34.58 -24.19
C CYS A 178 -35.61 33.27 -24.01
N GLU A 179 -34.88 32.17 -23.87
CA GLU A 179 -35.45 30.84 -23.59
C GLU A 179 -35.21 30.45 -22.12
N LYS A 180 -36.23 29.92 -21.45
CA LYS A 180 -36.14 29.50 -20.04
C LYS A 180 -35.12 28.36 -19.89
N ILE A 181 -34.21 28.49 -18.93
CA ILE A 181 -33.28 27.43 -18.54
C ILE A 181 -34.04 26.46 -17.67
N TRP A 182 -34.24 25.25 -18.18
CA TRP A 182 -34.86 24.16 -17.42
C TRP A 182 -33.87 23.54 -16.44
N ARG A 183 -34.32 23.29 -15.21
CA ARG A 183 -33.49 22.81 -14.10
C ARG A 183 -34.20 21.70 -13.33
N CYS A 184 -33.41 20.77 -12.79
CA CYS A 184 -33.88 19.76 -11.86
C CYS A 184 -34.15 20.34 -10.46
N SER A 185 -34.65 19.51 -9.55
CA SER A 185 -34.99 19.88 -8.17
C SER A 185 -33.83 20.46 -7.37
N ASP A 186 -32.60 20.11 -7.71
CA ASP A 186 -31.36 20.59 -7.07
C ASP A 186 -30.76 21.84 -7.77
N GLY A 187 -31.45 22.39 -8.77
CA GLY A 187 -31.00 23.54 -9.54
C GLY A 187 -30.06 23.21 -10.71
N THR A 188 -29.71 21.93 -10.92
CA THR A 188 -28.88 21.48 -12.05
C THR A 188 -29.58 21.74 -13.38
N ILE A 189 -28.89 22.27 -14.38
CA ILE A 189 -29.46 22.56 -15.71
C ILE A 189 -29.72 21.24 -16.44
N TYR A 190 -30.79 21.17 -17.24
CA TYR A 190 -31.08 20.01 -18.07
C TYR A 190 -29.89 19.69 -18.97
N GLY A 191 -29.49 18.42 -18.99
CA GLY A 191 -28.34 17.97 -19.75
C GLY A 191 -27.00 18.10 -19.02
N GLU A 192 -26.99 18.57 -17.77
CA GLU A 192 -25.78 18.74 -16.97
C GLU A 192 -25.75 17.77 -15.77
N CYS A 193 -24.53 17.57 -15.26
CA CYS A 193 -24.27 16.78 -14.06
C CYS A 193 -24.49 17.62 -12.80
N SER A 194 -25.15 17.02 -11.81
CA SER A 194 -25.30 17.61 -10.49
C SER A 194 -23.96 17.68 -9.75
N GLN A 195 -23.86 18.64 -8.84
CA GLN A 195 -22.78 18.67 -7.84
C GLN A 195 -22.87 17.46 -6.89
N ASN A 196 -24.08 16.93 -6.70
CA ASN A 196 -24.32 15.68 -6.00
C ASN A 196 -24.12 14.53 -6.99
N ARG A 197 -22.89 14.07 -7.14
CA ARG A 197 -22.59 12.89 -7.96
C ARG A 197 -23.31 11.65 -7.40
N PRO A 198 -23.77 10.70 -8.23
CA PRO A 198 -23.57 10.61 -9.68
C PRO A 198 -24.73 11.16 -10.53
N PHE A 199 -25.53 12.09 -9.99
CA PHE A 199 -26.78 12.47 -10.64
C PHE A 199 -26.60 13.33 -11.89
N TYR A 200 -27.40 13.03 -12.92
CA TYR A 200 -27.54 13.78 -14.15
C TYR A 200 -28.96 14.30 -14.29
N CYS A 201 -29.12 15.55 -14.73
CA CYS A 201 -30.43 16.16 -14.88
C CYS A 201 -31.05 15.82 -16.24
N LEU A 202 -31.95 14.83 -16.27
CA LEU A 202 -32.69 14.39 -17.45
C LEU A 202 -34.14 14.86 -17.37
N ASN A 203 -34.49 15.86 -18.20
CA ASN A 203 -35.86 16.36 -18.35
C ASN A 203 -36.58 16.71 -17.03
N GLY A 204 -35.85 17.19 -16.03
CA GLY A 204 -36.40 17.62 -14.74
C GLY A 204 -36.28 16.60 -13.63
N THR A 205 -35.78 15.40 -13.94
CA THR A 205 -35.51 14.34 -12.96
C THR A 205 -34.00 14.10 -12.86
N LEU A 206 -33.51 14.00 -11.63
CA LEU A 206 -32.16 13.54 -11.36
C LEU A 206 -32.11 12.03 -11.49
N VAL A 207 -31.27 11.53 -12.40
CA VAL A 207 -31.06 10.10 -12.64
C VAL A 207 -29.59 9.77 -12.40
N GLU A 208 -29.28 8.61 -11.84
CA GLU A 208 -27.89 8.17 -11.67
C GLU A 208 -27.26 7.94 -13.05
N ARG A 209 -26.14 8.62 -13.32
CA ARG A 209 -25.30 8.40 -14.51
C ARG A 209 -23.84 8.53 -14.15
N ALA A 210 -23.34 7.63 -13.31
CA ALA A 210 -21.95 7.61 -12.86
C ALA A 210 -20.94 7.55 -14.02
N SER A 211 -21.27 6.87 -15.12
CA SER A 211 -20.41 6.81 -16.31
C SER A 211 -20.17 8.18 -16.95
N LEU A 212 -21.12 9.11 -16.81
CA LEU A 212 -21.08 10.45 -17.38
C LEU A 212 -20.64 11.50 -16.35
N CYS A 213 -21.20 11.44 -15.14
CA CYS A 213 -21.03 12.45 -14.09
C CYS A 213 -19.95 12.12 -13.06
N GLY A 214 -19.36 10.93 -13.16
CA GLY A 214 -18.42 10.41 -12.17
C GLY A 214 -19.10 10.08 -10.83
N CYS A 215 -18.28 9.71 -9.86
CA CYS A 215 -18.73 9.29 -8.54
C CYS A 215 -18.27 10.24 -7.42
N PRO A 216 -18.90 10.16 -6.24
CA PRO A 216 -18.40 10.74 -5.00
C PRO A 216 -16.98 10.29 -4.64
N PRO A 217 -16.31 10.97 -3.68
CA PRO A 217 -15.01 10.53 -3.18
C PRO A 217 -15.03 9.07 -2.71
N ASN A 218 -13.95 8.34 -2.97
CA ASN A 218 -13.78 6.91 -2.65
C ASN A 218 -14.68 5.93 -3.42
N GLU A 219 -15.39 6.40 -4.44
CA GLU A 219 -16.19 5.56 -5.32
C GLU A 219 -15.72 5.68 -6.78
N ILE A 220 -15.99 4.64 -7.56
CA ILE A 220 -15.72 4.60 -9.00
C ILE A 220 -16.98 4.15 -9.76
N PRO A 221 -17.13 4.56 -11.03
CA PRO A 221 -18.27 4.16 -11.83
C PRO A 221 -18.18 2.68 -12.23
N LYS A 222 -19.29 1.95 -12.06
CA LYS A 222 -19.51 0.63 -12.65
C LYS A 222 -20.80 0.68 -13.47
N GLY A 223 -20.67 1.08 -14.73
CA GLY A 223 -21.83 1.51 -15.51
C GLY A 223 -22.35 2.85 -14.97
N ASP A 224 -23.66 2.97 -14.77
CA ASP A 224 -24.27 4.21 -14.28
C ASP A 224 -24.42 4.30 -12.75
N ILE A 225 -24.00 3.25 -12.02
CA ILE A 225 -23.93 3.25 -10.56
C ILE A 225 -22.50 3.49 -10.07
N CYS A 226 -22.39 3.94 -8.83
CA CYS A 226 -21.12 4.05 -8.13
C CYS A 226 -20.89 2.86 -7.20
N ILE A 227 -19.65 2.38 -7.16
CA ILE A 227 -19.20 1.35 -6.23
C ILE A 227 -17.96 1.83 -5.47
N SER A 228 -17.72 1.30 -4.28
CA SER A 228 -16.49 1.60 -3.52
C SER A 228 -15.25 1.27 -4.36
N LYS A 229 -14.31 2.23 -4.46
CA LYS A 229 -13.01 2.01 -5.10
C LYS A 229 -12.18 0.92 -4.41
N PHE A 230 -12.48 0.66 -3.14
CA PHE A 230 -11.82 -0.36 -2.33
C PHE A 230 -12.37 -1.76 -2.59
N GLU A 231 -13.63 -1.90 -3.00
CA GLU A 231 -14.33 -3.20 -3.16
C GLU A 231 -14.26 -3.76 -4.59
N VAL A 232 -13.22 -3.37 -5.32
CA VAL A 232 -12.96 -3.86 -6.67
C VAL A 232 -12.11 -5.13 -6.64
N ARG A 233 -12.26 -5.96 -7.68
CA ARG A 233 -11.53 -7.23 -7.85
C ARG A 233 -11.58 -8.10 -6.57
N PRO A 234 -12.78 -8.54 -6.15
CA PRO A 234 -12.90 -9.46 -5.02
C PRO A 234 -12.18 -10.77 -5.31
N LYS A 235 -11.48 -11.29 -4.29
CA LYS A 235 -10.78 -12.58 -4.28
C LYS A 235 -11.25 -13.33 -3.05
N ASN A 236 -11.84 -14.51 -3.25
CA ASN A 236 -12.18 -15.41 -2.16
C ASN A 236 -10.95 -16.26 -1.82
N ILE A 237 -10.58 -16.26 -0.55
CA ILE A 237 -9.48 -17.03 0.02
C ILE A 237 -10.00 -17.98 1.10
N SER A 238 -9.27 -19.05 1.33
CA SER A 238 -9.57 -20.05 2.36
C SER A 238 -8.39 -20.12 3.33
N LEU A 239 -8.59 -19.66 4.55
CA LEU A 239 -7.55 -19.60 5.58
C LEU A 239 -7.64 -20.84 6.47
N LYS A 240 -6.62 -21.70 6.43
CA LYS A 240 -6.52 -22.92 7.24
C LYS A 240 -6.21 -22.56 8.69
N TYR A 241 -6.78 -23.30 9.64
CA TYR A 241 -6.32 -23.34 11.03
C TYR A 241 -6.45 -24.76 11.58
N VAL A 242 -5.71 -25.07 12.64
CA VAL A 242 -5.83 -26.32 13.39
C VAL A 242 -6.17 -25.99 14.84
N LEU A 243 -7.20 -26.63 15.37
CA LEU A 243 -7.59 -26.54 16.77
C LEU A 243 -7.65 -27.95 17.35
N ARG A 244 -6.67 -28.31 18.18
CA ARG A 244 -6.62 -29.60 18.88
C ARG A 244 -6.70 -30.81 17.94
N GLY A 245 -5.99 -30.74 16.82
CA GLY A 245 -5.98 -31.78 15.78
C GLY A 245 -7.10 -31.67 14.76
N GLU A 246 -8.11 -30.83 14.98
CA GLU A 246 -9.16 -30.60 13.99
C GLU A 246 -8.77 -29.47 13.04
N THR A 247 -8.71 -29.79 11.74
CA THR A 247 -8.46 -28.79 10.69
C THR A 247 -9.76 -28.07 10.32
N GLY A 248 -9.73 -26.74 10.36
CA GLY A 248 -10.81 -25.88 9.90
C GLY A 248 -10.36 -24.90 8.82
N PHE A 249 -11.34 -24.29 8.16
CA PHE A 249 -11.10 -23.30 7.11
C PHE A 249 -12.05 -22.11 7.25
N ILE A 250 -11.50 -20.89 7.19
CA ILE A 250 -12.28 -19.66 7.16
C ILE A 250 -12.32 -19.12 5.74
N GLN A 251 -13.51 -19.13 5.12
CA GLN A 251 -13.74 -18.46 3.85
C GLN A 251 -13.80 -16.94 4.06
N PHE A 252 -12.92 -16.21 3.37
CA PHE A 252 -12.79 -14.76 3.51
C PHE A 252 -12.67 -14.09 2.13
N THR A 253 -13.31 -12.92 1.96
CA THR A 253 -13.23 -12.16 0.72
C THR A 253 -12.31 -10.96 0.95
N VAL A 254 -11.23 -10.89 0.18
CA VAL A 254 -10.33 -9.75 0.11
C VAL A 254 -10.54 -9.01 -1.22
N TYR A 255 -10.14 -7.75 -1.30
CA TYR A 255 -10.40 -6.87 -2.43
C TYR A 255 -9.11 -6.25 -2.93
N GLY A 256 -8.90 -6.31 -4.24
CA GLY A 256 -7.72 -5.71 -4.86
C GLY A 256 -7.65 -4.19 -4.71
N GLY A 257 -8.78 -3.50 -4.55
CA GLY A 257 -8.80 -2.05 -4.33
C GLY A 257 -8.22 -1.62 -2.98
N VAL A 258 -8.44 -2.41 -1.92
CA VAL A 258 -7.80 -2.18 -0.61
C VAL A 258 -6.29 -2.39 -0.72
N ASN A 259 -5.88 -3.45 -1.41
CA ASN A 259 -4.47 -3.76 -1.60
C ASN A 259 -3.74 -2.69 -2.42
N ASP A 260 -4.34 -2.18 -3.50
CA ASP A 260 -3.79 -1.05 -4.27
C ASP A 260 -3.62 0.20 -3.40
N TYR A 261 -4.64 0.54 -2.60
CA TYR A 261 -4.57 1.66 -1.67
C TYR A 261 -3.39 1.55 -0.69
N LEU A 262 -3.22 0.38 -0.07
CA LEU A 262 -2.15 0.16 0.91
C LEU A 262 -0.76 0.21 0.25
N ARG A 263 -0.62 -0.30 -0.98
CA ARG A 263 0.63 -0.23 -1.75
C ARG A 263 1.07 1.19 -2.08
N GLU A 264 0.12 2.10 -2.23
CA GLU A 264 0.39 3.52 -2.50
C GLU A 264 0.77 4.32 -1.24
N LEU A 265 0.57 3.77 -0.04
CA LEU A 265 0.90 4.47 1.20
C LEU A 265 2.43 4.56 1.40
N PRO A 266 2.93 5.69 1.90
CA PRO A 266 4.35 5.82 2.22
C PRO A 266 4.71 4.88 3.36
N ARG A 267 5.77 4.08 3.16
CA ARG A 267 6.33 3.16 4.16
C ARG A 267 7.19 3.87 5.21
N SER A 268 7.55 5.13 4.95
CA SER A 268 8.27 6.02 5.87
C SER A 268 7.34 6.87 6.73
N ILE A 269 7.85 7.34 7.86
CA ILE A 269 7.25 8.41 8.66
C ILE A 269 8.09 9.67 8.46
N THR A 270 7.45 10.75 8.02
CA THR A 270 8.10 12.07 7.90
C THR A 270 8.04 12.78 9.25
N TYR A 271 9.18 13.30 9.71
CA TYR A 271 9.30 14.13 10.90
C TYR A 271 10.18 15.35 10.58
N TYR A 272 10.02 16.44 11.33
CA TYR A 272 10.71 17.71 11.10
C TYR A 272 11.83 17.96 12.12
N GLU A 273 12.73 18.90 11.80
CA GLU A 273 13.79 19.32 12.72
C GLU A 273 13.21 19.83 14.04
N GLY A 274 13.67 19.26 15.15
CA GLY A 274 13.15 19.55 16.50
C GLY A 274 12.07 18.60 16.99
N GLU A 275 11.55 17.70 16.14
CA GLU A 275 10.67 16.60 16.55
C GLU A 275 11.49 15.36 16.96
N PRO A 276 10.99 14.53 17.89
CA PRO A 276 11.64 13.26 18.21
C PRO A 276 11.61 12.33 16.98
N GLU A 277 12.70 11.58 16.80
CA GLU A 277 12.76 10.58 15.73
C GLU A 277 11.68 9.49 15.93
N PRO A 278 11.00 9.04 14.86
CA PRO A 278 10.01 7.98 14.94
C PRO A 278 10.62 6.68 15.48
N THR A 279 9.97 6.10 16.48
CA THR A 279 10.36 4.84 17.11
C THR A 279 9.85 3.64 16.33
N THR A 280 10.38 2.44 16.61
CA THR A 280 9.84 1.17 16.08
C THR A 280 8.33 1.05 16.34
N LYS A 281 7.88 1.46 17.54
CA LYS A 281 6.47 1.49 17.90
C LYS A 281 5.64 2.39 17.00
N ASP A 282 6.15 3.55 16.60
CA ASP A 282 5.42 4.49 15.72
C ASP A 282 5.19 3.87 14.34
N PHE A 283 6.20 3.19 13.79
CA PHE A 283 6.06 2.43 12.55
C PHE A 283 5.03 1.30 12.70
N VAL A 284 5.16 0.45 13.73
CA VAL A 284 4.20 -0.63 13.97
C VAL A 284 2.77 -0.10 14.09
N MET A 285 2.55 0.95 14.89
CA MET A 285 1.22 1.51 15.09
C MET A 285 0.65 2.15 13.81
N LYS A 286 1.48 2.73 12.93
CA LYS A 286 1.06 3.16 11.59
C LYS A 286 0.53 1.99 10.76
N TYR A 287 1.22 0.84 10.75
CA TYR A 287 0.76 -0.35 10.03
C TYR A 287 -0.52 -0.96 10.62
N LEU A 288 -0.64 -0.98 11.96
CA LEU A 288 -1.78 -1.58 12.64
C LEU A 288 -3.04 -0.71 12.64
N ASN A 289 -2.93 0.62 12.51
CA ASN A 289 -4.04 1.55 12.70
C ASN A 289 -4.54 2.21 11.40
N ASP A 290 -4.13 1.73 10.23
CA ASP A 290 -4.73 2.19 8.98
C ASP A 290 -6.26 1.94 8.97
N GLU A 291 -7.04 2.99 8.74
CA GLU A 291 -8.50 2.96 8.87
C GLU A 291 -9.15 2.06 7.82
N ILE A 292 -8.65 2.08 6.58
CA ILE A 292 -9.20 1.30 5.47
C ILE A 292 -8.92 -0.18 5.70
N GLN A 293 -7.67 -0.56 5.98
CA GLN A 293 -7.34 -1.92 6.40
C GLN A 293 -8.22 -2.36 7.55
N THR A 294 -8.33 -1.55 8.61
CA THR A 294 -9.06 -1.94 9.82
C THR A 294 -10.52 -2.29 9.48
N LYS A 295 -11.17 -1.46 8.67
CA LYS A 295 -12.54 -1.70 8.18
C LYS A 295 -12.67 -3.04 7.45
N TYR A 296 -11.69 -3.39 6.60
CA TYR A 296 -11.76 -4.58 5.75
C TYR A 296 -11.19 -5.85 6.38
N LEU A 297 -10.34 -5.75 7.41
CA LEU A 297 -9.75 -6.90 8.09
C LEU A 297 -10.53 -7.32 9.34
N LYS A 298 -11.20 -6.39 10.03
CA LYS A 298 -12.06 -6.67 11.19
C LYS A 298 -13.11 -7.78 10.97
N PRO A 299 -13.76 -7.91 9.80
CA PRO A 299 -14.69 -9.01 9.56
C PRO A 299 -14.07 -10.41 9.68
N LEU A 300 -12.73 -10.56 9.54
CA LEU A 300 -12.04 -11.81 9.79
C LEU A 300 -12.07 -12.18 11.28
N ALA A 301 -11.79 -11.23 12.18
CA ALA A 301 -11.93 -11.42 13.63
C ALA A 301 -13.38 -11.74 14.01
N GLU A 302 -14.37 -11.10 13.38
CA GLU A 302 -15.79 -11.41 13.61
C GLU A 302 -16.19 -12.82 13.11
N LYS A 303 -15.55 -13.33 12.07
CA LYS A 303 -15.74 -14.74 11.64
C LYS A 303 -15.17 -15.70 12.68
N ILE A 304 -13.99 -15.42 13.23
CA ILE A 304 -13.38 -16.24 14.30
C ILE A 304 -14.27 -16.27 15.55
N LYS A 305 -14.81 -15.11 15.97
CA LYS A 305 -15.76 -15.02 17.09
C LYS A 305 -17.02 -15.88 16.92
N LYS A 306 -17.42 -16.18 15.67
CA LYS A 306 -18.59 -17.00 15.36
C LYS A 306 -18.30 -18.50 15.34
N ILE A 307 -17.02 -18.91 15.26
CA ILE A 307 -16.64 -20.33 15.29
C ILE A 307 -16.82 -20.90 16.70
N THR A 308 -16.43 -20.13 17.71
CA THR A 308 -16.53 -20.54 19.12
C THR A 308 -16.72 -19.33 20.03
N SER A 309 -17.50 -19.49 21.10
CA SER A 309 -17.67 -18.47 22.14
C SER A 309 -16.52 -18.46 23.15
N ASN A 310 -15.70 -19.51 23.21
CA ASN A 310 -14.53 -19.57 24.08
C ASN A 310 -13.44 -18.62 23.57
N LYS A 311 -13.11 -17.61 24.37
CA LYS A 311 -12.09 -16.60 24.04
C LYS A 311 -10.74 -17.22 23.75
N ASP A 312 -10.30 -18.16 24.58
CA ASP A 312 -8.98 -18.77 24.44
C ASP A 312 -8.90 -19.64 23.18
N ASP A 313 -10.00 -20.29 22.80
CA ASP A 313 -10.06 -21.00 21.51
C ASP A 313 -10.09 -20.02 20.32
N GLN A 314 -10.70 -18.83 20.45
CA GLN A 314 -10.56 -17.77 19.44
C GLN A 314 -9.09 -17.37 19.27
N ALA A 315 -8.30 -17.27 20.35
CA ALA A 315 -6.87 -16.99 20.27
C ALA A 315 -6.12 -18.14 19.56
N ARG A 316 -6.35 -19.41 19.96
CA ARG A 316 -5.73 -20.59 19.32
C ARG A 316 -6.00 -20.66 17.82
N ILE A 317 -7.26 -20.48 17.42
CA ILE A 317 -7.66 -20.43 16.01
C ILE A 317 -6.90 -19.32 15.28
N THR A 318 -6.82 -18.13 15.87
CA THR A 318 -6.15 -16.97 15.25
C THR A 318 -4.64 -17.19 15.09
N ILE A 319 -4.00 -17.72 16.13
CA ILE A 319 -2.56 -18.03 16.13
C ILE A 319 -2.26 -19.07 15.05
N SER A 320 -2.97 -20.21 15.08
CA SER A 320 -2.80 -21.28 14.10
C SER A 320 -3.08 -20.79 12.68
N LEU A 321 -4.11 -19.95 12.48
CA LEU A 321 -4.43 -19.37 11.18
C LEU A 321 -3.27 -18.56 10.61
N VAL A 322 -2.66 -17.68 11.41
CA VAL A 322 -1.56 -16.84 10.94
C VAL A 322 -0.28 -17.65 10.74
N GLN A 323 -0.02 -18.64 11.60
CA GLN A 323 1.09 -19.58 11.42
C GLN A 323 1.01 -20.32 10.08
N HIS A 324 -0.19 -20.75 9.68
CA HIS A 324 -0.44 -21.43 8.41
C HIS A 324 -0.44 -20.53 7.16
N ILE A 325 -0.27 -19.22 7.28
CA ILE A 325 0.01 -18.36 6.12
C ILE A 325 1.45 -18.64 5.66
N PRO A 326 1.73 -18.97 4.40
CA PRO A 326 3.09 -19.28 3.95
C PRO A 326 4.12 -18.19 4.26
N TYR A 327 5.35 -18.59 4.60
CA TYR A 327 6.46 -17.65 4.78
C TYR A 327 6.97 -17.11 3.43
N ASP A 328 7.20 -15.81 3.30
CA ASP A 328 7.73 -15.19 2.07
C ASP A 328 9.26 -15.36 1.96
N LEU A 329 9.70 -16.61 1.76
CA LEU A 329 11.12 -16.98 1.64
C LEU A 329 11.82 -16.25 0.50
N GLU A 330 11.13 -16.00 -0.61
CA GLU A 330 11.69 -15.27 -1.76
C GLU A 330 11.92 -13.79 -1.41
N GLY A 331 10.93 -13.12 -0.84
CA GLY A 331 11.06 -11.75 -0.37
C GLY A 331 12.19 -11.60 0.65
N TYR A 332 12.26 -12.54 1.62
CA TYR A 332 13.33 -12.59 2.61
C TYR A 332 14.72 -12.75 1.99
N ARG A 333 14.92 -13.76 1.11
CA ARG A 333 16.23 -14.06 0.49
C ARG A 333 16.72 -12.96 -0.44
N THR A 334 15.81 -12.27 -1.11
CA THR A 334 16.15 -11.20 -2.06
C THR A 334 16.31 -9.83 -1.38
N ALA A 335 15.96 -9.72 -0.08
CA ALA A 335 15.83 -8.46 0.65
C ALA A 335 14.91 -7.44 -0.05
N ASN A 336 14.02 -7.91 -0.92
CA ASN A 336 13.07 -7.08 -1.66
C ASN A 336 11.72 -7.08 -0.93
N LEU A 337 11.73 -6.52 0.28
CA LEU A 337 10.55 -6.41 1.13
C LEU A 337 10.07 -4.96 1.14
N GLU A 338 8.81 -4.75 0.73
CA GLU A 338 8.16 -3.43 0.79
C GLU A 338 7.50 -3.16 2.17
N GLY A 339 7.50 -4.16 3.06
CA GLY A 339 6.89 -4.08 4.39
C GLY A 339 5.37 -4.08 4.33
N ARG A 340 4.76 -5.26 4.19
CA ARG A 340 3.31 -5.42 4.03
C ARG A 340 2.52 -4.98 5.26
N TYR A 341 1.42 -4.28 5.01
CA TYR A 341 0.33 -4.10 5.96
C TYR A 341 -0.34 -5.45 6.28
N PRO A 342 -0.90 -5.64 7.50
CA PRO A 342 -1.66 -6.85 7.86
C PRO A 342 -2.66 -7.34 6.81
N TYR A 343 -3.38 -6.44 6.15
CA TYR A 343 -4.30 -6.81 5.08
C TYR A 343 -3.60 -7.37 3.84
N GLU A 344 -2.45 -6.79 3.46
CA GLU A 344 -1.65 -7.25 2.32
C GLU A 344 -1.14 -8.68 2.56
N VAL A 345 -0.77 -9.02 3.81
CA VAL A 345 -0.36 -10.40 4.19
C VAL A 345 -1.49 -11.41 3.90
N VAL A 346 -2.73 -11.07 4.27
CA VAL A 346 -3.90 -11.90 4.00
C VAL A 346 -4.24 -11.91 2.50
N TYR A 347 -4.10 -10.78 1.81
CA TYR A 347 -4.40 -10.66 0.38
C TYR A 347 -3.45 -11.47 -0.50
N ASP A 348 -2.14 -11.33 -0.27
CA ASP A 348 -1.07 -12.03 -0.98
C ASP A 348 -0.92 -13.48 -0.49
N ASN A 349 -1.47 -13.82 0.68
CA ASN A 349 -1.35 -15.12 1.36
C ASN A 349 0.11 -15.52 1.58
N LYS A 350 0.93 -14.55 2.04
CA LYS A 350 2.31 -14.76 2.48
C LYS A 350 2.83 -13.56 3.28
N GLY A 351 3.86 -13.78 4.09
CA GLY A 351 4.60 -12.69 4.74
C GLY A 351 5.87 -13.18 5.43
N VAL A 352 6.74 -12.24 5.83
CA VAL A 352 7.91 -12.55 6.70
C VAL A 352 7.54 -12.42 8.19
N CYS A 353 8.50 -12.67 9.10
CA CYS A 353 8.26 -12.70 10.55
C CYS A 353 7.61 -11.42 11.07
N GLY A 354 8.12 -10.22 10.72
CA GLY A 354 7.50 -8.96 11.12
C GLY A 354 6.09 -8.73 10.57
N GLU A 355 5.85 -9.09 9.30
CA GLU A 355 4.55 -8.89 8.65
C GLU A 355 3.47 -9.81 9.24
N LYS A 356 3.82 -11.09 9.45
CA LYS A 356 2.93 -12.09 10.07
C LYS A 356 2.70 -11.78 11.56
N SER A 357 3.72 -11.35 12.29
CA SER A 357 3.59 -10.93 13.69
C SER A 357 2.68 -9.71 13.86
N GLN A 358 2.77 -8.71 12.96
CA GLN A 358 1.85 -7.57 12.97
C GLN A 358 0.41 -7.98 12.61
N LEU A 359 0.20 -8.91 11.67
CA LEU A 359 -1.14 -9.45 11.39
C LEU A 359 -1.73 -10.16 12.61
N LEU A 360 -0.97 -11.03 13.26
CA LEU A 360 -1.44 -11.73 14.45
C LEU A 360 -1.74 -10.73 15.58
N ALA A 361 -0.88 -9.73 15.79
CA ALA A 361 -1.11 -8.71 16.80
C ALA A 361 -2.39 -7.88 16.52
N PHE A 362 -2.65 -7.53 15.26
CA PHE A 362 -3.89 -6.88 14.85
C PHE A 362 -5.12 -7.71 15.23
N LEU A 363 -5.13 -9.00 14.85
CA LEU A 363 -6.28 -9.87 15.06
C LEU A 363 -6.53 -10.17 16.54
N LEU A 364 -5.48 -10.45 17.32
CA LEU A 364 -5.60 -10.68 18.77
C LEU A 364 -6.09 -9.42 19.50
N ARG A 365 -5.64 -8.23 19.09
CA ARG A 365 -6.17 -6.95 19.59
C ARG A 365 -7.67 -6.80 19.29
N GLU A 366 -8.12 -7.10 18.07
CA GLU A 366 -9.55 -7.05 17.69
C GLU A 366 -10.42 -8.09 18.42
N LEU A 367 -9.81 -9.20 18.86
CA LEU A 367 -10.46 -10.21 19.72
C LEU A 367 -10.51 -9.80 21.20
N GLY A 368 -9.75 -8.76 21.58
CA GLY A 368 -9.75 -8.16 22.91
C GLY A 368 -8.62 -8.63 23.82
N PHE A 369 -7.57 -9.25 23.29
CA PHE A 369 -6.43 -9.74 24.07
C PHE A 369 -5.39 -8.67 24.36
N GLY A 370 -4.64 -8.88 25.45
CA GLY A 370 -3.41 -8.14 25.71
C GLY A 370 -2.31 -8.66 24.80
N VAL A 371 -1.66 -7.75 24.07
CA VAL A 371 -0.72 -8.09 23.01
C VAL A 371 0.50 -7.18 23.07
N VAL A 372 1.67 -7.78 22.91
CA VAL A 372 2.95 -7.12 22.65
C VAL A 372 3.59 -7.72 21.40
N LEU A 373 4.55 -7.00 20.81
CA LEU A 373 5.52 -7.59 19.89
C LEU A 373 6.87 -7.68 20.61
N PHE A 374 7.56 -8.79 20.41
CA PHE A 374 8.95 -8.97 20.80
C PHE A 374 9.83 -8.70 19.58
N ASN A 375 10.52 -7.56 19.59
CA ASN A 375 11.42 -7.15 18.51
C ASN A 375 12.87 -7.50 18.89
N PHE A 376 13.44 -8.51 18.24
CA PHE A 376 14.82 -8.96 18.41
C PHE A 376 15.69 -8.32 17.34
N GLU A 377 16.22 -7.13 17.62
CA GLU A 377 16.98 -6.33 16.65
C GLU A 377 18.24 -7.04 16.15
N ILE A 378 18.95 -7.75 17.04
CA ILE A 378 20.20 -8.45 16.71
C ILE A 378 19.95 -9.57 15.71
N GLU A 379 18.91 -10.37 15.96
CA GLU A 379 18.52 -11.49 15.10
C GLU A 379 17.68 -11.04 13.89
N ASN A 380 17.29 -9.76 13.82
CA ASN A 380 16.33 -9.23 12.84
C ASN A 380 15.05 -10.08 12.79
N HIS A 381 14.49 -10.35 13.97
CA HIS A 381 13.34 -11.23 14.14
C HIS A 381 12.25 -10.57 14.97
N MET A 382 11.00 -10.89 14.66
CA MET A 382 9.84 -10.37 15.40
C MET A 382 8.85 -11.49 15.69
N ALA A 383 8.53 -11.63 16.97
CA ALA A 383 7.52 -12.56 17.47
C ALA A 383 6.39 -11.82 18.18
N VAL A 384 5.31 -12.54 18.51
CA VAL A 384 4.15 -11.99 19.22
C VAL A 384 4.15 -12.45 20.66
N GLY A 385 3.77 -11.56 21.58
CA GLY A 385 3.46 -11.90 22.96
C GLY A 385 1.96 -11.75 23.22
N ILE A 386 1.30 -12.80 23.70
CA ILE A 386 -0.08 -12.73 24.20
C ILE A 386 -0.07 -12.72 25.73
N LYS A 387 -0.83 -11.83 26.36
CA LYS A 387 -0.90 -11.74 27.82
C LYS A 387 -1.35 -13.07 28.39
N CYS A 388 -0.65 -13.58 29.39
CA CYS A 388 -0.95 -14.89 29.98
C CYS A 388 -0.43 -14.96 31.43
N PRO A 389 -0.79 -15.99 32.22
CA PRO A 389 -0.25 -16.17 33.56
C PRO A 389 1.28 -16.20 33.57
N THR A 390 1.92 -15.39 34.43
CA THR A 390 3.37 -15.16 34.43
C THR A 390 4.21 -16.44 34.47
N LYS A 391 3.73 -17.49 35.15
CA LYS A 391 4.41 -18.80 35.23
C LYS A 391 4.65 -19.48 33.87
N TYR A 392 3.87 -19.12 32.84
CA TYR A 392 3.99 -19.64 31.47
C TYR A 392 4.57 -18.60 30.50
N SER A 393 4.77 -17.37 30.97
CA SER A 393 5.21 -16.26 30.13
C SER A 393 6.68 -16.36 29.77
N TYR A 394 7.02 -15.82 28.60
CA TYR A 394 8.40 -15.68 28.16
C TYR A 394 9.19 -14.84 29.16
N LYS A 395 10.20 -15.44 29.79
CA LYS A 395 11.12 -14.78 30.73
C LYS A 395 10.42 -13.90 31.79
N ASN A 396 9.28 -14.35 32.34
CA ASN A 396 8.49 -13.62 33.35
C ASN A 396 7.94 -12.25 32.88
N THR A 397 7.82 -12.02 31.57
CA THR A 397 7.29 -10.75 31.02
C THR A 397 5.78 -10.57 31.27
N GLY A 398 5.05 -11.64 31.62
CA GLY A 398 3.58 -11.64 31.64
C GLY A 398 2.94 -11.88 30.27
N TYR A 399 3.75 -12.17 29.24
CA TYR A 399 3.30 -12.50 27.89
C TYR A 399 3.90 -13.83 27.42
N CYS A 400 3.05 -14.72 26.91
CA CYS A 400 3.44 -16.00 26.33
C CYS A 400 3.98 -15.78 24.92
N PHE A 401 5.10 -16.43 24.60
CA PHE A 401 5.76 -16.33 23.30
C PHE A 401 4.95 -17.04 22.21
N ILE A 402 4.80 -16.41 21.05
CA ILE A 402 4.18 -16.99 19.87
C ILE A 402 5.07 -16.71 18.67
N GLU A 403 5.61 -17.78 18.09
CA GLU A 403 6.24 -17.75 16.77
C GLU A 403 5.17 -17.78 15.68
N THR A 404 5.36 -17.00 14.61
CA THR A 404 4.40 -16.91 13.51
C THR A 404 4.92 -17.50 12.20
N THR A 405 6.23 -17.72 12.06
CA THR A 405 6.86 -18.17 10.80
C THR A 405 6.36 -19.51 10.30
N GLU A 406 6.00 -20.42 11.19
CA GLU A 406 5.43 -21.73 10.90
C GLU A 406 4.50 -22.19 12.04
N PRO A 407 3.71 -23.27 11.86
CA PRO A 407 2.91 -23.84 12.94
C PRO A 407 3.79 -24.40 14.07
N THR A 408 3.82 -23.68 15.19
CA THR A 408 4.56 -24.02 16.40
C THR A 408 3.67 -23.97 17.63
N ILE A 409 4.13 -24.55 18.74
CA ILE A 409 3.38 -24.57 20.00
C ILE A 409 3.53 -23.22 20.71
N ILE A 410 2.41 -22.65 21.18
CA ILE A 410 2.43 -21.45 22.02
C ILE A 410 3.34 -21.70 23.23
N THR A 411 4.14 -20.71 23.62
CA THR A 411 5.19 -20.78 24.65
C THR A 411 6.50 -21.46 24.24
N ASP A 412 6.59 -22.07 23.06
CA ASP A 412 7.88 -22.54 22.57
C ASP A 412 8.73 -21.38 22.03
N TYR A 413 9.81 -21.08 22.74
CA TYR A 413 10.80 -20.06 22.37
C TYR A 413 12.22 -20.65 22.17
N GLN A 414 12.35 -21.97 22.12
CA GLN A 414 13.66 -22.67 22.13
C GLN A 414 14.06 -23.25 20.76
N GLU A 415 13.25 -23.01 19.73
CA GLU A 415 13.46 -23.51 18.37
C GLU A 415 14.55 -22.73 17.60
N GLU A 416 14.95 -23.28 16.45
CA GLU A 416 15.76 -22.59 15.46
C GLU A 416 14.85 -22.00 14.40
N TYR A 417 14.75 -20.68 14.35
CA TYR A 417 13.78 -20.01 13.48
C TYR A 417 14.34 -19.79 12.09
N VAL A 418 13.46 -19.90 11.09
CA VAL A 418 13.77 -19.78 9.66
C VAL A 418 14.60 -18.52 9.38
N GLY A 419 15.83 -18.73 8.92
CA GLY A 419 16.74 -17.66 8.51
C GLY A 419 17.53 -16.97 9.64
N VAL A 420 17.20 -17.20 10.91
CA VAL A 420 17.80 -16.47 12.06
C VAL A 420 18.41 -17.37 13.14
N GLY A 421 18.02 -18.65 13.22
CA GLY A 421 18.55 -19.58 14.23
C GLY A 421 17.95 -19.33 15.63
N LYS A 422 18.72 -19.52 16.69
CA LYS A 422 18.23 -19.34 18.08
C LYS A 422 18.19 -17.87 18.48
N LEU A 423 17.10 -17.45 19.11
CA LEU A 423 16.97 -16.11 19.71
C LEU A 423 17.76 -16.05 21.02
N SER A 424 18.78 -15.20 21.06
CA SER A 424 19.72 -15.08 22.18
C SER A 424 19.64 -13.73 22.87
N SER A 425 19.24 -12.69 22.14
CA SER A 425 19.14 -11.32 22.66
C SER A 425 17.91 -11.09 23.54
N THR A 426 17.92 -9.96 24.25
CA THR A 426 16.73 -9.46 24.95
C THR A 426 15.94 -8.59 23.97
N PRO A 427 14.66 -8.89 23.70
CA PRO A 427 13.88 -8.13 22.74
C PRO A 427 13.42 -6.79 23.33
N GLU A 428 13.23 -5.80 22.46
CA GLU A 428 12.37 -4.66 22.74
C GLU A 428 10.91 -5.15 22.83
N ILE A 429 10.18 -4.76 23.89
CA ILE A 429 8.77 -5.09 24.07
C ILE A 429 7.92 -3.91 23.60
N ILE A 430 7.24 -4.10 22.47
CA ILE A 430 6.35 -3.08 21.88
C ILE A 430 4.92 -3.38 22.30
N TYR A 431 4.37 -2.56 23.20
CA TYR A 431 3.00 -2.71 23.71
C TYR A 431 1.95 -2.29 22.67
N ILE A 432 1.09 -3.24 22.28
CA ILE A 432 0.05 -3.06 21.27
C ILE A 432 -1.33 -2.87 21.91
N SER A 433 -1.68 -3.69 22.91
CA SER A 433 -2.93 -3.61 23.65
C SER A 433 -2.82 -4.24 25.05
N GLU A 434 -3.56 -3.72 26.02
CA GLU A 434 -3.54 -4.25 27.40
C GLU A 434 -4.40 -5.50 27.59
N GLY A 435 -5.61 -5.48 27.01
CA GLY A 435 -6.63 -6.53 26.89
C GLY A 435 -6.71 -7.66 27.93
N ALA A 436 -7.47 -8.71 27.55
CA ALA A 436 -7.66 -9.91 28.35
C ALA A 436 -6.43 -10.85 28.28
N SER A 437 -6.31 -11.71 29.29
CA SER A 437 -5.29 -12.76 29.36
C SER A 437 -5.78 -14.03 28.68
N PHE A 438 -4.85 -14.79 28.09
CA PHE A 438 -5.01 -16.16 27.60
C PHE A 438 -4.69 -17.12 28.76
N ASP A 439 -5.72 -17.47 29.54
CA ASP A 439 -5.54 -18.08 30.86
C ASP A 439 -5.40 -19.61 30.81
N THR A 440 -5.92 -20.26 29.77
CA THR A 440 -5.88 -21.72 29.61
C THR A 440 -4.63 -22.24 28.91
N VAL A 441 -3.52 -21.48 28.92
CA VAL A 441 -2.25 -21.81 28.21
C VAL A 441 -1.46 -22.97 28.81
N ALA A 442 -1.87 -23.50 29.97
CA ALA A 442 -1.13 -24.56 30.68
C ALA A 442 -0.88 -25.79 29.80
N GLU A 443 -1.85 -26.15 28.98
CA GLU A 443 -1.78 -27.28 28.06
C GLU A 443 -0.72 -27.07 26.98
N GLU A 444 -0.69 -25.89 26.34
CA GLU A 444 0.36 -25.56 25.37
C GLU A 444 1.75 -25.50 26.00
N TYR A 445 1.84 -25.02 27.24
CA TYR A 445 3.10 -25.00 27.96
C TYR A 445 3.64 -26.41 28.22
N GLU A 446 2.80 -27.31 28.73
CA GLU A 446 3.18 -28.71 28.97
C GLU A 446 3.57 -29.41 27.67
N ASP A 447 2.79 -29.21 26.62
CA ASP A 447 3.06 -29.77 25.29
C ASP A 447 4.34 -29.21 24.68
N ALA A 448 4.64 -27.92 24.84
CA ALA A 448 5.89 -27.32 24.40
C ALA A 448 7.11 -27.92 25.13
N GLN A 449 7.00 -28.14 26.46
CA GLN A 449 8.09 -28.81 27.20
C GLN A 449 8.30 -30.26 26.73
N GLU A 450 7.22 -30.98 26.45
CA GLU A 450 7.31 -32.33 25.90
C GLU A 450 7.91 -32.35 24.49
N TRP A 451 7.48 -31.42 23.62
CA TRP A 451 8.00 -31.22 22.27
C TRP A 451 9.50 -30.99 22.26
N ILE A 452 9.98 -30.05 23.08
CA ILE A 452 11.41 -29.74 23.23
C ILE A 452 12.20 -30.99 23.63
N LYS A 453 11.71 -31.72 24.65
CA LYS A 453 12.37 -32.94 25.14
C LYS A 453 12.43 -34.03 24.05
N ILE A 454 11.34 -34.24 23.33
CA ILE A 454 11.27 -35.21 22.22
C ILE A 454 12.27 -34.83 21.13
N ASN A 455 12.35 -33.55 20.76
CA ASN A 455 13.28 -33.06 19.76
C ASN A 455 14.76 -33.21 20.21
N GLU A 456 15.06 -33.03 21.49
CA GLU A 456 16.40 -33.30 22.05
C GLU A 456 16.76 -34.80 22.02
N ILE A 457 15.80 -35.68 22.32
CA ILE A 457 16.00 -37.14 22.24
C ILE A 457 16.26 -37.54 20.79
N SER A 458 15.45 -37.04 19.85
CA SER A 458 15.64 -37.30 18.41
C SER A 458 17.02 -36.82 17.96
N LYS A 459 17.40 -35.57 18.26
CA LYS A 459 18.71 -35.00 17.91
C LYS A 459 19.87 -35.81 18.49
N SER A 460 19.83 -36.16 19.77
CA SER A 460 20.90 -36.93 20.43
C SER A 460 20.99 -38.37 19.95
N SER A 461 19.90 -38.92 19.41
CA SER A 461 19.84 -40.28 18.86
C SER A 461 20.12 -40.33 17.36
N GLY A 462 20.42 -39.21 16.69
CA GLY A 462 20.65 -39.17 15.24
C GLY A 462 19.36 -39.26 14.41
N GLY A 463 18.24 -38.76 14.93
CA GLY A 463 16.93 -38.72 14.28
C GLY A 463 15.96 -39.84 14.69
N TYR A 464 16.37 -40.72 15.60
CA TYR A 464 15.55 -41.87 16.02
C TYR A 464 14.76 -41.58 17.30
N LEU A 465 13.50 -42.01 17.32
CA LEU A 465 12.63 -42.04 18.49
C LEU A 465 12.16 -43.46 18.74
N ASP A 466 12.05 -43.86 20.01
CA ASP A 466 11.34 -45.09 20.37
C ASP A 466 9.83 -44.95 20.10
N GLU A 467 9.10 -46.07 20.18
CA GLU A 467 7.66 -46.10 19.89
C GLU A 467 6.86 -45.13 20.77
N TYR A 468 7.22 -44.97 22.04
CA TYR A 468 6.53 -44.06 22.95
C TYR A 468 6.74 -42.60 22.51
N HIS A 469 7.99 -42.18 22.33
CA HIS A 469 8.31 -40.80 21.95
C HIS A 469 7.82 -40.47 20.54
N TYR A 470 7.86 -41.42 19.60
CA TYR A 470 7.29 -41.23 18.26
C TYR A 470 5.77 -41.01 18.31
N ASN A 471 5.04 -41.80 19.10
CA ASN A 471 3.60 -41.62 19.24
C ASN A 471 3.24 -40.28 19.90
N ARG A 472 4.04 -39.82 20.87
CA ARG A 472 3.88 -38.48 21.48
C ARG A 472 4.22 -37.36 20.50
N TRP A 473 5.30 -37.50 19.75
CA TRP A 473 5.67 -36.57 18.67
C TRP A 473 4.54 -36.44 17.64
N LEU A 474 4.04 -37.57 17.13
CA LEU A 474 2.96 -37.60 16.14
C LEU A 474 1.67 -37.00 16.69
N TYR A 475 1.36 -37.21 17.97
CA TYR A 475 0.24 -36.57 18.63
C TYR A 475 0.38 -35.03 18.63
N LEU A 476 1.55 -34.51 19.01
CA LEU A 476 1.81 -33.06 19.04
C LEU A 476 1.78 -32.44 17.63
N VAL A 477 2.41 -33.09 16.65
CA VAL A 477 2.35 -32.70 15.24
C VAL A 477 0.90 -32.53 14.80
N ASN A 478 0.07 -33.56 15.02
CA ASN A 478 -1.33 -33.51 14.60
C ASN A 478 -2.10 -32.43 15.38
N LYS A 479 -1.91 -32.35 16.70
CA LYS A 479 -2.64 -31.43 17.58
C LYS A 479 -2.48 -29.97 17.18
N TYR A 480 -1.28 -29.57 16.78
CA TYR A 480 -0.93 -28.19 16.43
C TYR A 480 -0.86 -27.94 14.91
N GLY A 481 -0.90 -29.00 14.11
CA GLY A 481 -0.75 -28.89 12.65
C GLY A 481 0.67 -28.53 12.24
N ILE A 482 1.68 -29.01 12.97
CA ILE A 482 3.10 -28.77 12.69
C ILE A 482 3.43 -29.37 11.32
N GLU A 483 4.00 -28.55 10.44
CA GLU A 483 4.42 -29.01 9.11
C GLU A 483 5.72 -29.82 9.26
N ILE A 484 5.75 -31.02 8.67
CA ILE A 484 6.93 -31.87 8.64
C ILE A 484 7.49 -31.78 7.23
N ASP A 485 8.75 -31.38 7.10
CA ASP A 485 9.44 -31.47 5.82
C ASP A 485 9.56 -32.94 5.41
N GLU A 486 8.93 -33.31 4.29
CA GLU A 486 9.16 -34.59 3.63
C GLU A 486 10.55 -34.54 2.95
N GLU A 487 11.63 -34.71 3.73
CA GLU A 487 12.97 -35.00 3.19
C GLU A 487 13.22 -36.51 3.01
#